data_AF-A0A497SQ36-F1
#
_entry.id   AF-A0A497SQ36-F1
#
_cell.length_a   1.000
_cell.length_b   1.000
_cell.length_c   1.000
_cell.angle_alpha   90.00
_cell.angle_beta   90.00
_cell.angle_gamma   90.00
#
_symmetry.space_group_name_H-M   'P 1'
#
loop_
_entity.id
_entity.type
_entity.pdbx_description
1 polymer ?
#
loop_
_entity_poly.entity_id
_entity_poly.type
_entity_poly.pdbx_seq_one_letter_code
_entity_poly.pdbx_strand_id
1 'polypeptide(L)'
;MKYIIDTEKGVKVIEVKILKDLIGYDAITNKTGWLVLKEFIKPSCPIDVSKRLGMHEQKVYYYVRRFIKLGLLKEVDREQRHGTVAKFYKISKKAYAFIVDHDFKNATWVKKPSIIFEPFIKEGRQNFKIVVGSPDPHGPFNARATDATCAIDLALYLGTFMNHANSECYKLDTEVKEKELRENLIVVGGPSVNMVTKAINKHMDIYFDMGHERDIVSKISGKRYVEDEIGIANLIKNPFNKNKKIIVLAGKRFQGTMAAVVAFIRYPEKILHGNKFRRNSISHVVRGLDLNGDGRVDDAEIIE
;
A
#
# COMPACT_ATOMS: atom_id res chain seq x y z
N MET A 1 10.77 22.03 -5.53
CA MET A 1 9.51 21.25 -5.51
C MET A 1 9.88 19.80 -5.24
N LYS A 2 9.19 19.09 -4.36
CA LYS A 2 9.47 17.67 -4.09
C LYS A 2 8.63 16.83 -5.04
N TYR A 3 9.25 15.88 -5.73
CA TYR A 3 8.57 14.92 -6.58
C TYR A 3 8.65 13.54 -5.94
N ILE A 4 7.56 12.81 -6.11
CA ILE A 4 7.49 11.39 -5.83
C ILE A 4 8.01 10.68 -7.07
N ILE A 5 9.05 9.87 -6.89
CA ILE A 5 9.59 9.00 -7.94
C ILE A 5 9.20 7.58 -7.58
N ASP A 6 8.43 6.95 -8.47
CA ASP A 6 8.18 5.51 -8.44
C ASP A 6 9.42 4.81 -9.02
N THR A 7 10.07 3.98 -8.22
CA THR A 7 11.24 3.19 -8.64
C THR A 7 10.92 1.72 -8.48
N GLU A 8 11.63 0.84 -9.19
CA GLU A 8 11.50 -0.62 -9.00
C GLU A 8 11.70 -1.07 -7.54
N LYS A 9 12.37 -0.24 -6.73
CA LYS A 9 12.64 -0.48 -5.30
C LYS A 9 11.66 0.25 -4.37
N GLY A 10 10.51 0.66 -4.89
CA GLY A 10 9.48 1.39 -4.17
C GLY A 10 9.57 2.91 -4.35
N VAL A 11 8.71 3.61 -3.62
CA VAL A 11 8.46 5.03 -3.79
C VAL A 11 9.43 5.87 -2.98
N LYS A 12 10.07 6.83 -3.64
CA LYS A 12 11.04 7.75 -3.01
C LYS A 12 10.64 9.20 -3.27
N VAL A 13 10.91 10.06 -2.30
CA VAL A 13 10.72 11.51 -2.44
C VAL A 13 12.08 12.14 -2.68
N ILE A 14 12.19 12.92 -3.75
CA ILE A 14 13.39 13.71 -4.03
C ILE A 14 13.01 15.14 -4.37
N GLU A 15 13.86 16.08 -3.99
CA GLU A 15 13.71 17.45 -4.46
C GLU A 15 14.19 17.56 -5.91
N VAL A 16 13.31 18.03 -6.79
CA VAL A 16 13.59 18.20 -8.21
C VAL A 16 13.46 19.67 -8.58
N LYS A 17 14.39 20.14 -9.42
CA LYS A 17 14.26 21.42 -10.13
C LYS A 17 13.66 21.15 -11.51
N ILE A 18 12.51 21.76 -11.77
CA ILE A 18 11.90 21.77 -13.10
C ILE A 18 12.70 22.73 -13.99
N LEU A 19 13.10 22.25 -15.15
CA LEU A 19 13.71 23.03 -16.22
C LEU A 19 12.59 23.50 -17.16
N LYS A 20 12.67 24.76 -17.61
CA LYS A 20 11.63 25.37 -18.45
C LYS A 20 11.62 24.79 -19.87
N ASP A 21 12.79 24.43 -20.39
CA ASP A 21 13.00 23.87 -21.72
C ASP A 21 14.25 22.97 -21.73
N LEU A 22 14.44 22.21 -22.81
CA LEU A 22 15.67 21.48 -23.10
C LEU A 22 16.70 22.32 -23.86
N ILE A 23 16.29 23.48 -24.39
CA ILE A 23 17.14 24.37 -25.19
C ILE A 23 18.25 24.92 -24.29
N GLY A 24 19.50 24.71 -24.69
CA GLY A 24 20.69 25.11 -23.93
C GLY A 24 21.23 24.08 -22.94
N TYR A 25 20.51 22.96 -22.71
CA TYR A 25 20.96 21.82 -21.89
C TYR A 25 21.67 20.73 -22.71
N ASP A 26 22.04 20.98 -23.97
CA ASP A 26 22.83 20.08 -24.81
C ASP A 26 24.18 19.67 -24.17
N ALA A 27 24.69 20.50 -23.25
CA ALA A 27 25.84 20.17 -22.43
C ALA A 27 25.64 18.91 -21.58
N ILE A 28 24.42 18.57 -21.15
CA ILE A 28 24.14 17.40 -20.30
C ILE A 28 23.49 16.24 -21.06
N THR A 29 23.03 16.45 -22.30
CA THR A 29 22.42 15.39 -23.12
C THR A 29 23.45 14.46 -23.77
N ASN A 30 24.72 14.90 -23.88
CA ASN A 30 25.80 14.07 -24.39
C ASN A 30 26.53 13.31 -23.25
N LYS A 31 27.08 12.13 -23.58
CA LYS A 31 27.78 11.24 -22.63
C LYS A 31 28.90 11.95 -21.86
N THR A 32 29.67 12.80 -22.54
CA THR A 32 30.83 13.47 -21.93
C THR A 32 30.39 14.43 -20.83
N GLY A 33 29.43 15.32 -21.13
CA GLY A 33 28.97 16.28 -20.15
C GLY A 33 28.21 15.64 -18.98
N TRP A 34 27.50 14.54 -19.21
CA TRP A 34 26.92 13.76 -18.11
C TRP A 34 27.99 13.19 -17.15
N LEU A 35 29.09 12.66 -17.70
CA LEU A 35 30.24 12.20 -16.89
C LEU A 35 30.86 13.35 -16.11
N VAL A 36 31.10 14.50 -16.75
CA VAL A 36 31.64 15.68 -16.07
C VAL A 36 30.71 16.16 -14.95
N LEU A 37 29.38 16.21 -15.16
CA LEU A 37 28.43 16.66 -14.14
C LEU A 37 28.42 15.73 -12.91
N LYS A 38 28.51 14.41 -13.12
CA LYS A 38 28.54 13.41 -12.04
C LYS A 38 29.71 13.59 -11.07
N GLU A 39 30.85 14.06 -11.57
CA GLU A 39 32.03 14.33 -10.72
C GLU A 39 31.79 15.44 -9.68
N PHE A 40 30.77 16.26 -9.86
CA PHE A 40 30.38 17.34 -8.95
C PHE A 40 29.22 16.97 -8.01
N ILE A 41 28.86 15.68 -7.88
CA ILE A 41 27.94 15.22 -6.81
C ILE A 41 28.53 15.56 -5.44
N LYS A 42 29.85 15.39 -5.29
CA LYS A 42 30.63 15.91 -4.17
C LYS A 42 31.36 17.20 -4.61
N PRO A 43 31.64 18.15 -3.70
CA PRO A 43 32.45 19.31 -4.02
C PRO A 43 33.76 18.92 -4.73
N SER A 44 34.00 19.46 -5.91
CA SER A 44 35.22 19.20 -6.71
C SER A 44 35.66 20.46 -7.43
N CYS A 45 36.97 20.60 -7.71
CA CYS A 45 37.49 21.63 -8.59
C CYS A 45 37.68 21.08 -10.03
N PRO A 46 37.60 21.91 -11.09
CA PRO A 46 37.68 21.43 -12.47
C PRO A 46 38.97 20.70 -12.83
N ILE A 47 40.10 21.08 -12.22
CA ILE A 47 41.42 20.45 -12.46
C ILE A 47 41.46 19.04 -11.87
N ASP A 48 40.84 18.80 -10.71
CA ASP A 48 40.80 17.46 -10.14
C ASP A 48 39.89 16.55 -10.99
N VAL A 49 38.81 17.11 -11.52
CA VAL A 49 37.89 16.42 -12.43
C VAL A 49 38.56 16.05 -13.75
N SER A 50 39.36 16.95 -14.34
CA SER A 50 40.09 16.68 -15.58
C SER A 50 41.06 15.51 -15.43
N LYS A 51 41.81 15.47 -14.33
CA LYS A 51 42.74 14.38 -13.98
C LYS A 51 42.00 13.06 -13.80
N ARG A 52 40.90 13.03 -13.04
CA ARG A 52 40.12 11.80 -12.79
C ARG A 52 39.48 11.24 -14.06
N LEU A 53 38.99 12.11 -14.94
CA LEU A 53 38.34 11.69 -16.19
C LEU A 53 39.32 11.50 -17.36
N GLY A 54 40.61 11.79 -17.19
CA GLY A 54 41.59 11.77 -18.29
C GLY A 54 41.25 12.73 -19.43
N MET A 55 40.60 13.86 -19.11
CA MET A 55 40.13 14.84 -20.09
C MET A 55 41.00 16.10 -20.09
N HIS A 56 41.15 16.73 -21.25
CA HIS A 56 41.83 18.02 -21.35
C HIS A 56 41.13 19.09 -20.50
N GLU A 57 41.90 19.87 -19.72
CA GLU A 57 41.37 20.81 -18.74
C GLU A 57 40.40 21.83 -19.34
N GLN A 58 40.74 22.42 -20.48
CA GLN A 58 39.88 23.41 -21.15
C GLN A 58 38.49 22.84 -21.47
N LYS A 59 38.39 21.53 -21.78
CA LYS A 59 37.12 20.85 -22.06
C LYS A 59 36.28 20.72 -20.80
N VAL A 60 36.89 20.40 -19.66
CA VAL A 60 36.18 20.36 -18.37
C VAL A 60 35.72 21.76 -17.96
N TYR A 61 36.58 22.77 -18.09
CA TYR A 61 36.22 24.17 -17.83
C TYR A 61 35.08 24.67 -18.71
N TYR A 62 35.01 24.24 -19.97
CA TYR A 62 33.89 24.52 -20.87
C TYR A 62 32.57 24.01 -20.27
N TYR A 63 32.50 22.74 -19.86
CA TYR A 63 31.29 22.16 -19.25
C TYR A 63 30.93 22.86 -17.94
N VAL A 64 31.90 23.08 -17.05
CA VAL A 64 31.67 23.73 -15.75
C VAL A 64 31.05 25.12 -15.93
N ARG A 65 31.59 25.94 -16.85
CA ARG A 65 31.02 27.27 -17.15
C ARG A 65 29.58 27.17 -17.66
N ARG A 66 29.29 26.21 -18.54
CA ARG A 66 27.93 25.98 -19.04
C ARG A 66 26.99 25.53 -17.94
N PHE A 67 27.41 24.61 -17.08
CA PHE A 67 26.60 24.12 -15.96
C PHE A 67 26.29 25.22 -14.94
N ILE A 68 27.24 26.13 -14.66
CA ILE A 68 26.99 27.30 -13.80
C ILE A 68 25.95 28.22 -14.46
N LYS A 69 26.09 28.51 -15.75
CA LYS A 69 25.13 29.35 -16.50
C LYS A 69 23.71 28.76 -16.47
N LEU A 70 23.59 27.44 -16.53
CA LEU A 70 22.30 26.71 -16.42
C LEU A 70 21.82 26.53 -14.97
N GLY A 71 22.60 26.98 -13.98
CA GLY A 71 22.32 26.80 -12.56
C GLY A 71 22.35 25.34 -12.09
N LEU A 72 23.04 24.46 -12.83
CA LEU A 72 23.26 23.06 -12.50
C LEU A 72 24.38 22.91 -11.47
N LEU A 73 25.40 23.77 -11.52
CA LEU A 73 26.45 23.85 -10.52
C LEU A 73 26.37 25.18 -9.75
N LYS A 74 26.80 25.14 -8.50
CA LYS A 74 27.08 26.31 -7.68
C LYS A 74 28.48 26.20 -7.08
N GLU A 75 29.13 27.34 -6.94
CA GLU A 75 30.39 27.45 -6.19
C GLU A 75 30.08 27.22 -4.71
N VAL A 76 30.88 26.38 -4.04
CA VAL A 76 30.67 26.01 -2.64
C VAL A 76 31.89 26.29 -1.77
N ASP A 77 33.08 26.43 -2.35
CA ASP A 77 34.31 26.70 -1.62
C ASP A 77 35.43 27.26 -2.51
N ARG A 78 36.49 27.79 -1.89
CA ARG A 78 37.72 28.26 -2.53
C ARG A 78 38.95 27.88 -1.70
N GLU A 79 40.00 27.41 -2.36
CA GLU A 79 41.25 26.98 -1.73
C GLU A 79 42.45 27.56 -2.47
N GLN A 80 43.50 27.99 -1.76
CA GLN A 80 44.75 28.42 -2.38
C GLN A 80 45.61 27.19 -2.72
N ARG A 81 45.97 27.01 -4.00
CA ARG A 81 46.82 25.91 -4.48
C ARG A 81 47.91 26.43 -5.40
N HIS A 82 49.17 26.16 -5.06
CA HIS A 82 50.35 26.51 -5.88
C HIS A 82 50.33 27.96 -6.40
N GLY A 83 50.01 28.92 -5.52
CA GLY A 83 49.94 30.34 -5.88
C GLY A 83 48.69 30.79 -6.64
N THR A 84 47.73 29.89 -6.91
CA THR A 84 46.46 30.19 -7.59
C THR A 84 45.24 29.83 -6.72
N VAL A 85 44.08 30.42 -6.97
CA VAL A 85 42.84 30.10 -6.26
C VAL A 85 42.08 29.01 -7.02
N ALA A 86 41.93 27.85 -6.41
CA ALA A 86 41.08 26.76 -6.88
C ALA A 86 39.64 26.95 -6.38
N LYS A 87 38.69 26.99 -7.30
CA LYS A 87 37.25 27.08 -6.98
C LYS A 87 36.59 25.70 -6.99
N PHE A 88 35.80 25.43 -5.96
CA PHE A 88 35.06 24.17 -5.83
C PHE A 88 33.59 24.36 -6.17
N TYR A 89 33.06 23.40 -6.93
CA TYR A 89 31.68 23.40 -7.38
C TYR A 89 30.96 22.14 -6.92
N LYS A 90 29.64 22.24 -6.78
CA LYS A 90 28.75 21.11 -6.49
C LYS A 90 27.45 21.26 -7.26
N ILE A 91 26.81 20.14 -7.60
CA ILE A 91 25.45 20.16 -8.14
C ILE A 91 24.49 20.94 -7.24
N SER A 92 23.68 21.79 -7.85
CA SER A 92 22.75 22.68 -7.14
C SER A 92 21.57 21.91 -6.55
N LYS A 93 21.14 20.83 -7.22
CA LYS A 93 20.01 19.97 -6.82
C LYS A 93 20.35 18.51 -7.12
N LYS A 94 19.69 17.59 -6.40
CA LYS A 94 19.91 16.14 -6.56
C LYS A 94 19.25 15.58 -7.83
N ALA A 95 18.21 16.24 -8.32
CA ALA A 95 17.47 15.84 -9.51
C ALA A 95 16.96 17.06 -10.29
N TYR A 96 16.83 16.85 -11.60
CA TYR A 96 16.32 17.82 -12.56
C TYR A 96 15.32 17.09 -13.46
N ALA A 97 14.24 17.76 -13.84
CA ALA A 97 13.24 17.23 -14.77
C ALA A 97 12.85 18.32 -15.76
N PHE A 98 12.49 17.93 -16.98
CA PHE A 98 11.81 18.79 -17.95
C PHE A 98 10.41 18.23 -18.15
N ILE A 99 9.45 19.11 -18.35
CA ILE A 99 8.04 18.77 -18.57
C ILE A 99 7.77 19.00 -20.05
N VAL A 100 7.35 17.95 -20.75
CA VAL A 100 7.02 18.04 -22.19
C VAL A 100 5.57 18.48 -22.38
N ASP A 101 4.67 17.98 -21.53
CA ASP A 101 3.26 18.32 -21.51
C ASP A 101 2.88 18.85 -20.12
N HIS A 102 2.24 20.00 -20.10
CA HIS A 102 1.80 20.68 -18.89
C HIS A 102 0.37 20.32 -18.47
N ASP A 103 -0.30 19.40 -19.18
CA ASP A 103 -1.60 18.87 -18.77
C ASP A 103 -1.45 17.91 -17.57
N PHE A 104 -1.29 18.50 -16.39
CA PHE A 104 -1.25 17.76 -15.13
C PHE A 104 -2.65 17.54 -14.59
N LYS A 105 -3.04 16.26 -14.45
CA LYS A 105 -4.10 15.90 -13.52
C LYS A 105 -3.56 15.94 -12.09
N ASN A 106 -4.34 16.48 -11.15
CA ASN A 106 -4.04 16.37 -9.73
C ASN A 106 -3.90 14.89 -9.36
N ALA A 107 -2.67 14.42 -9.21
CA ALA A 107 -2.40 13.09 -8.71
C ALA A 107 -2.46 13.14 -7.19
N THR A 108 -3.56 12.67 -6.63
CA THR A 108 -3.50 12.10 -5.28
C THR A 108 -2.72 10.81 -5.43
N TRP A 109 -1.47 10.78 -4.96
CA TRP A 109 -0.69 9.55 -4.98
C TRP A 109 -1.39 8.55 -4.07
N VAL A 110 -1.85 7.48 -4.69
CA VAL A 110 -2.55 6.38 -4.05
C VAL A 110 -1.71 5.15 -4.33
N LYS A 111 -1.42 4.35 -3.29
CA LYS A 111 -0.76 3.06 -3.50
C LYS A 111 -1.64 2.27 -4.47
N LYS A 112 -1.06 1.70 -5.55
CA LYS A 112 -1.85 0.84 -6.44
C LYS A 112 -2.22 -0.42 -5.66
N PRO A 113 -3.52 -0.71 -5.47
CA PRO A 113 -3.91 -1.94 -4.81
C PRO A 113 -3.66 -3.13 -5.75
N SER A 114 -3.55 -4.34 -5.19
CA SER A 114 -3.55 -5.58 -5.99
C SER A 114 -4.80 -5.64 -6.89
N ILE A 115 -4.72 -6.28 -8.06
CA ILE A 115 -5.84 -6.40 -9.02
C ILE A 115 -7.11 -6.96 -8.37
N ILE A 116 -6.95 -7.74 -7.31
CA ILE A 116 -8.04 -8.39 -6.57
C ILE A 116 -8.87 -7.38 -5.75
N PHE A 117 -8.27 -6.23 -5.41
CA PHE A 117 -8.96 -5.12 -4.77
C PHE A 117 -9.67 -4.21 -5.76
N GLU A 118 -9.44 -4.28 -7.08
CA GLU A 118 -10.12 -3.42 -8.07
C GLU A 118 -11.65 -3.41 -7.95
N PRO A 119 -12.34 -4.52 -7.62
CA PRO A 119 -13.78 -4.48 -7.38
C PRO A 119 -14.17 -3.60 -6.19
N PHE A 120 -13.30 -3.49 -5.18
CA PHE A 120 -13.53 -2.73 -3.94
C PHE A 120 -12.99 -1.30 -4.06
N ILE A 121 -11.88 -1.09 -4.75
CA ILE A 121 -11.25 0.22 -4.93
C ILE A 121 -11.17 0.51 -6.42
N LYS A 122 -12.02 1.42 -6.91
CA LYS A 122 -12.10 1.78 -8.32
C LYS A 122 -11.57 3.19 -8.52
N GLU A 123 -10.50 3.34 -9.31
CA GLU A 123 -9.88 4.65 -9.61
C GLU A 123 -9.49 5.44 -8.34
N GLY A 124 -9.01 4.73 -7.31
CA GLY A 124 -8.66 5.32 -6.01
C GLY A 124 -9.87 5.73 -5.16
N ARG A 125 -11.09 5.35 -5.55
CA ARG A 125 -12.32 5.63 -4.79
C ARG A 125 -12.88 4.36 -4.15
N GLN A 126 -13.58 4.57 -3.04
CA GLN A 126 -14.31 3.54 -2.34
C GLN A 126 -15.47 2.98 -3.19
N ASN A 127 -15.48 1.67 -3.40
CA ASN A 127 -16.58 0.92 -4.02
C ASN A 127 -16.98 -0.29 -3.16
N PHE A 128 -17.00 -0.11 -1.84
CA PHE A 128 -17.43 -1.09 -0.84
C PHE A 128 -18.09 -0.41 0.37
N LYS A 129 -18.80 -1.18 1.20
CA LYS A 129 -19.12 -0.81 2.58
C LYS A 129 -18.45 -1.77 3.56
N ILE A 130 -17.90 -1.25 4.66
CA ILE A 130 -17.47 -2.08 5.79
C ILE A 130 -18.68 -2.37 6.65
N VAL A 131 -18.99 -3.64 6.88
CA VAL A 131 -20.11 -4.06 7.74
C VAL A 131 -19.53 -4.63 9.02
N VAL A 132 -19.82 -3.98 10.14
CA VAL A 132 -19.40 -4.42 11.48
C VAL A 132 -20.63 -4.82 12.30
N GLY A 133 -20.44 -5.67 13.30
CA GLY A 133 -21.53 -6.03 14.21
C GLY A 133 -21.99 -4.84 15.07
N SER A 134 -23.29 -4.75 15.35
CA SER A 134 -23.83 -3.75 16.27
C SER A 134 -23.38 -3.99 17.72
N PRO A 135 -22.99 -2.95 18.47
CA PRO A 135 -22.67 -3.07 19.90
C PRO A 135 -23.90 -3.37 20.75
N ASP A 136 -25.10 -3.03 20.26
CA ASP A 136 -26.35 -3.33 20.93
C ASP A 136 -26.70 -4.81 20.77
N PRO A 137 -27.15 -5.50 21.84
CA PRO A 137 -27.60 -6.89 21.75
C PRO A 137 -28.71 -7.07 20.71
N HIS A 138 -28.51 -7.99 19.77
CA HIS A 138 -29.50 -8.29 18.75
C HIS A 138 -29.32 -9.70 18.18
N GLY A 139 -30.25 -10.08 17.30
CA GLY A 139 -30.26 -11.39 16.66
C GLY A 139 -30.52 -12.54 17.65
N PRO A 140 -30.44 -13.78 17.18
CA PRO A 140 -30.87 -14.95 17.96
C PRO A 140 -29.91 -15.33 19.10
N PHE A 141 -28.71 -14.74 19.14
CA PHE A 141 -27.74 -15.00 20.20
C PHE A 141 -27.69 -13.88 21.25
N ASN A 142 -28.41 -12.78 21.02
CA ASN A 142 -28.41 -11.60 21.90
C ASN A 142 -27.00 -11.13 22.29
N ALA A 143 -26.05 -11.29 21.36
CA ALA A 143 -24.63 -11.02 21.60
C ALA A 143 -24.32 -9.55 21.31
N ARG A 144 -23.33 -9.01 22.02
CA ARG A 144 -22.80 -7.67 21.78
C ARG A 144 -21.53 -7.76 20.95
N ALA A 145 -21.44 -6.98 19.88
CA ALA A 145 -20.22 -6.93 19.08
C ALA A 145 -19.16 -6.03 19.74
N THR A 146 -17.95 -6.56 19.91
CA THR A 146 -16.75 -5.80 20.29
C THR A 146 -15.75 -5.65 19.15
N ASP A 147 -15.98 -6.41 18.08
CA ASP A 147 -15.07 -6.61 16.94
C ASP A 147 -15.00 -5.41 15.98
N ALA A 148 -15.85 -4.39 16.17
CA ALA A 148 -15.83 -3.18 15.35
C ALA A 148 -14.48 -2.44 15.45
N THR A 149 -13.76 -2.60 16.56
CA THR A 149 -12.40 -2.06 16.75
C THR A 149 -11.40 -2.64 15.74
N CYS A 150 -11.53 -3.92 15.37
CA CYS A 150 -10.68 -4.54 14.35
C CYS A 150 -10.84 -3.85 12.99
N ALA A 151 -12.02 -3.27 12.70
CA ALA A 151 -12.26 -2.60 11.43
C ALA A 151 -11.53 -1.25 11.29
N ILE A 152 -11.03 -0.66 12.38
CA ILE A 152 -10.35 0.64 12.36
C ILE A 152 -9.01 0.52 11.62
N ASP A 153 -8.17 -0.45 12.01
CA ASP A 153 -6.87 -0.68 11.36
C ASP A 153 -7.06 -1.08 9.90
N LEU A 154 -8.10 -1.87 9.62
CA LEU A 154 -8.49 -2.23 8.26
C LEU A 154 -8.86 -0.99 7.43
N ALA A 155 -9.66 -0.07 7.99
CA ALA A 155 -10.07 1.15 7.30
C ALA A 155 -8.87 2.06 7.01
N LEU A 156 -7.93 2.21 7.96
CA LEU A 156 -6.70 2.96 7.76
C LEU A 156 -5.84 2.33 6.64
N TYR A 157 -5.67 1.01 6.66
CA TYR A 157 -4.96 0.27 5.62
C TYR A 157 -5.60 0.46 4.24
N LEU A 158 -6.93 0.28 4.14
CA LEU A 158 -7.68 0.49 2.89
C LEU A 158 -7.58 1.93 2.39
N GLY A 159 -7.56 2.90 3.31
CA GLY A 159 -7.38 4.32 3.01
C GLY A 159 -6.06 4.63 2.29
N THR A 160 -5.01 3.82 2.47
CA THR A 160 -3.73 3.99 1.72
C THR A 160 -3.86 3.78 0.22
N PHE A 161 -4.95 3.11 -0.21
CA PHE A 161 -5.31 2.87 -1.60
C PHE A 161 -6.44 3.81 -2.08
N MET A 162 -6.77 4.85 -1.31
CA MET A 162 -7.87 5.75 -1.64
C MET A 162 -7.44 7.22 -1.63
N ASN A 163 -8.01 8.00 -2.54
CA ASN A 163 -7.83 9.46 -2.56
C ASN A 163 -9.01 10.21 -1.94
N HIS A 164 -10.18 9.57 -1.89
CA HIS A 164 -11.39 10.09 -1.27
C HIS A 164 -12.12 8.93 -0.59
N ALA A 165 -12.50 9.12 0.67
CA ALA A 165 -13.43 8.23 1.36
C ALA A 165 -14.86 8.75 1.16
N ASN A 166 -15.82 7.83 1.08
CA ASN A 166 -17.23 8.21 1.10
C ASN A 166 -17.61 8.68 2.52
N SER A 167 -18.60 9.57 2.63
CA SER A 167 -19.10 10.07 3.92
C SER A 167 -19.65 8.97 4.84
N GLU A 168 -20.13 7.87 4.27
CA GLU A 168 -20.59 6.68 4.98
C GLU A 168 -19.82 5.45 4.50
N CYS A 169 -18.62 5.23 5.06
CA CYS A 169 -17.75 4.13 4.66
C CYS A 169 -18.09 2.79 5.34
N TYR A 170 -18.87 2.83 6.41
CA TYR A 170 -19.27 1.67 7.19
C TYR A 170 -20.79 1.64 7.45
N LYS A 171 -21.28 0.49 7.91
CA LYS A 171 -22.61 0.30 8.48
C LYS A 171 -22.58 -0.74 9.60
N LEU A 172 -23.47 -0.60 10.57
CA LEU A 172 -23.79 -1.70 11.46
C LEU A 172 -24.57 -2.76 10.68
N ASP A 173 -24.36 -4.02 11.00
CA ASP A 173 -25.05 -5.15 10.39
C ASP A 173 -26.58 -5.06 10.49
N THR A 174 -27.10 -4.47 11.57
CA THR A 174 -28.53 -4.16 11.78
C THR A 174 -29.08 -3.06 10.86
N GLU A 175 -28.21 -2.20 10.31
CA GLU A 175 -28.58 -1.09 9.44
C GLU A 175 -28.49 -1.43 7.95
N VAL A 176 -27.94 -2.62 7.62
CA VAL A 176 -27.76 -3.06 6.24
C VAL A 176 -29.11 -3.43 5.64
N LYS A 177 -29.52 -2.69 4.60
CA LYS A 177 -30.76 -2.95 3.84
C LYS A 177 -30.48 -3.86 2.65
N GLU A 178 -31.54 -4.42 2.05
CA GLU A 178 -31.42 -5.32 0.89
C GLU A 178 -30.64 -4.71 -0.28
N LYS A 179 -30.84 -3.42 -0.55
CA LYS A 179 -30.08 -2.70 -1.59
C LYS A 179 -28.57 -2.76 -1.34
N GLU A 180 -28.16 -2.66 -0.07
CA GLU A 180 -26.76 -2.60 0.33
C GLU A 180 -26.13 -3.99 0.38
N LEU A 181 -26.91 -5.02 0.70
CA LEU A 181 -26.48 -6.42 0.57
C LEU A 181 -26.04 -6.79 -0.84
N ARG A 182 -26.52 -6.07 -1.86
CA ARG A 182 -26.19 -6.28 -3.27
C ARG A 182 -24.94 -5.54 -3.75
N GLU A 183 -24.23 -4.83 -2.87
CA GLU A 183 -22.98 -4.11 -3.19
C GLU A 183 -21.72 -4.93 -2.87
N ASN A 184 -20.52 -4.38 -3.09
CA ASN A 184 -19.32 -5.02 -2.54
C ASN A 184 -19.26 -4.74 -1.04
N LEU A 185 -18.95 -5.78 -0.25
CA LEU A 185 -18.93 -5.69 1.20
C LEU A 185 -17.60 -6.19 1.76
N ILE A 186 -17.14 -5.55 2.82
CA ILE A 186 -16.07 -6.07 3.68
C ILE A 186 -16.73 -6.28 5.04
N VAL A 187 -17.00 -7.53 5.39
CA VAL A 187 -17.73 -7.91 6.59
C VAL A 187 -16.73 -8.31 7.66
N VAL A 188 -16.78 -7.63 8.81
CA VAL A 188 -15.89 -7.88 9.95
C VAL A 188 -16.70 -8.40 11.12
N GLY A 189 -16.29 -9.54 11.66
CA GLY A 189 -16.91 -10.19 12.81
C GLY A 189 -17.65 -11.49 12.49
N GLY A 190 -17.64 -12.39 13.47
CA GLY A 190 -18.25 -13.71 13.38
C GLY A 190 -19.78 -13.71 13.33
N PRO A 191 -20.41 -14.84 12.94
CA PRO A 191 -21.85 -14.96 12.76
C PRO A 191 -22.69 -14.86 14.05
N SER A 192 -22.04 -14.84 15.21
CA SER A 192 -22.70 -14.57 16.50
C SER A 192 -23.03 -13.11 16.70
N VAL A 193 -22.22 -12.21 16.14
CA VAL A 193 -22.28 -10.76 16.38
C VAL A 193 -22.46 -9.96 15.09
N ASN A 194 -22.41 -10.61 13.93
CA ASN A 194 -22.62 -10.01 12.62
C ASN A 194 -23.62 -10.84 11.80
N MET A 195 -24.82 -10.30 11.63
CA MET A 195 -25.94 -10.94 10.92
C MET A 195 -25.67 -11.10 9.42
N VAL A 196 -24.84 -10.23 8.82
CA VAL A 196 -24.44 -10.40 7.41
C VAL A 196 -23.51 -11.61 7.27
N THR A 197 -22.53 -11.78 8.16
CA THR A 197 -21.68 -12.98 8.21
C THR A 197 -22.54 -14.23 8.35
N LYS A 198 -23.54 -14.21 9.24
CA LYS A 198 -24.47 -15.34 9.43
C LYS A 198 -25.25 -15.66 8.15
N ALA A 199 -25.76 -14.65 7.45
CA ALA A 199 -26.56 -14.83 6.23
C ALA A 199 -25.75 -15.45 5.09
N ILE A 200 -24.48 -15.05 4.93
CA ILE A 200 -23.61 -15.53 3.85
C ILE A 200 -22.83 -16.80 4.21
N ASN A 201 -22.84 -17.23 5.48
CA ASN A 201 -22.02 -18.32 6.00
C ASN A 201 -22.10 -19.61 5.17
N LYS A 202 -23.31 -20.01 4.74
CA LYS A 202 -23.53 -21.21 3.93
C LYS A 202 -22.85 -21.17 2.55
N HIS A 203 -22.53 -19.98 2.05
CA HIS A 203 -21.91 -19.75 0.74
C HIS A 203 -20.38 -19.73 0.80
N MET A 204 -19.77 -19.84 1.98
CA MET A 204 -18.32 -19.85 2.14
C MET A 204 -17.74 -21.26 2.01
N ASP A 205 -16.52 -21.36 1.47
CA ASP A 205 -15.73 -22.61 1.41
C ASP A 205 -15.18 -22.98 2.80
N ILE A 206 -14.77 -21.97 3.57
CA ILE A 206 -14.43 -22.08 4.99
C ILE A 206 -15.50 -21.34 5.76
N TYR A 207 -16.22 -22.03 6.64
CA TYR A 207 -17.46 -21.52 7.24
C TYR A 207 -17.53 -21.85 8.73
N PHE A 208 -18.46 -21.22 9.44
CA PHE A 208 -18.73 -21.48 10.84
C PHE A 208 -19.82 -22.54 11.00
N ASP A 209 -19.55 -23.59 11.75
CA ASP A 209 -20.51 -24.65 12.04
C ASP A 209 -21.54 -24.21 13.09
N MET A 210 -22.65 -23.65 12.63
CA MET A 210 -23.71 -23.10 13.48
C MET A 210 -24.47 -24.15 14.29
N GLY A 211 -24.30 -25.45 14.00
CA GLY A 211 -24.94 -26.55 14.76
C GLY A 211 -24.13 -27.00 15.97
N HIS A 212 -22.85 -26.63 16.04
CA HIS A 212 -21.95 -26.93 17.16
C HIS A 212 -21.51 -25.62 17.83
N GLU A 213 -20.32 -25.58 18.45
CA GLU A 213 -19.79 -24.37 19.09
C GLU A 213 -19.36 -23.26 18.11
N ARG A 214 -19.83 -23.26 16.85
CA ARG A 214 -19.41 -22.33 15.79
C ARG A 214 -17.93 -22.46 15.45
N ASP A 215 -17.43 -23.68 15.49
CA ASP A 215 -16.09 -24.02 15.02
C ASP A 215 -15.94 -23.64 13.54
N ILE A 216 -14.71 -23.36 13.14
CA ILE A 216 -14.39 -23.08 11.75
C ILE A 216 -14.15 -24.42 11.05
N VAL A 217 -14.88 -24.64 9.95
CA VAL A 217 -14.80 -25.88 9.16
C VAL A 217 -14.42 -25.52 7.72
N SER A 218 -13.39 -26.20 7.20
CA SER A 218 -12.97 -26.05 5.81
C SER A 218 -13.55 -27.16 4.93
N LYS A 219 -14.34 -26.79 3.92
CA LYS A 219 -14.74 -27.71 2.83
C LYS A 219 -13.58 -27.99 1.87
N ILE A 220 -12.48 -27.25 1.98
CA ILE A 220 -11.30 -27.40 1.12
C ILE A 220 -10.41 -28.52 1.67
N SER A 221 -10.04 -28.45 2.95
CA SER A 221 -9.14 -29.41 3.59
C SER A 221 -9.86 -30.51 4.38
N GLY A 222 -11.15 -30.34 4.69
CA GLY A 222 -11.92 -31.22 5.57
C GLY A 222 -11.63 -31.00 7.06
N LYS A 223 -10.77 -30.04 7.42
CA LYS A 223 -10.37 -29.78 8.80
C LYS A 223 -11.40 -28.96 9.56
N ARG A 224 -11.42 -29.17 10.88
CA ARG A 224 -12.14 -28.39 11.87
C ARG A 224 -11.12 -27.68 12.78
N TYR A 225 -11.37 -26.42 13.07
CA TYR A 225 -10.56 -25.56 13.93
C TYR A 225 -11.45 -25.02 15.04
N VAL A 226 -11.01 -25.17 16.28
CA VAL A 226 -11.84 -24.96 17.48
C VAL A 226 -11.32 -23.83 18.37
N GLU A 227 -10.06 -23.44 18.18
CA GLU A 227 -9.33 -22.50 19.00
C GLU A 227 -9.81 -21.05 18.74
N ASP A 228 -9.82 -20.23 19.79
CA ASP A 228 -10.45 -18.89 19.78
C ASP A 228 -9.63 -17.84 19.01
N GLU A 229 -8.32 -18.06 18.90
CA GLU A 229 -7.37 -17.27 18.10
C GLU A 229 -7.42 -17.58 16.59
N ILE A 230 -8.27 -18.53 16.17
CA ILE A 230 -8.42 -18.89 14.77
C ILE A 230 -9.44 -17.98 14.08
N GLY A 231 -9.02 -17.39 12.97
CA GLY A 231 -9.81 -16.56 12.08
C GLY A 231 -9.92 -17.12 10.67
N ILE A 232 -10.81 -16.53 9.89
CA ILE A 232 -10.95 -16.80 8.46
C ILE A 232 -10.87 -15.51 7.66
N ALA A 233 -10.24 -15.60 6.49
CA ALA A 233 -10.27 -14.57 5.47
C ALA A 233 -10.84 -15.19 4.19
N ASN A 234 -12.08 -14.84 3.86
CA ASN A 234 -12.78 -15.34 2.66
C ASN A 234 -13.05 -14.20 1.69
N LEU A 235 -12.73 -14.40 0.41
CA LEU A 235 -13.22 -13.59 -0.70
C LEU A 235 -14.18 -14.43 -1.53
N ILE A 236 -15.47 -14.12 -1.44
CA ILE A 236 -16.53 -14.84 -2.13
C ILE A 236 -17.24 -13.96 -3.18
N LYS A 237 -17.89 -14.60 -4.14
CA LYS A 237 -18.90 -13.91 -4.96
C LYS A 237 -20.08 -13.53 -4.07
N ASN A 238 -20.61 -12.32 -4.24
CA ASN A 238 -21.75 -11.89 -3.45
C ASN A 238 -22.99 -12.73 -3.85
N PRO A 239 -23.62 -13.46 -2.90
CA PRO A 239 -24.78 -14.31 -3.19
C PRO A 239 -26.03 -13.51 -3.57
N PHE A 240 -26.12 -12.23 -3.18
CA PHE A 240 -27.21 -11.32 -3.51
C PHE A 240 -26.99 -10.58 -4.85
N ASN A 241 -25.75 -10.55 -5.35
CA ASN A 241 -25.38 -9.98 -6.65
C ASN A 241 -24.09 -10.59 -7.21
N LYS A 242 -24.20 -11.45 -8.22
CA LYS A 242 -23.05 -12.20 -8.79
C LYS A 242 -21.94 -11.32 -9.38
N ASN A 243 -22.22 -10.05 -9.68
CA ASN A 243 -21.24 -9.09 -10.21
C ASN A 243 -20.44 -8.38 -9.12
N LYS A 244 -20.77 -8.61 -7.85
CA LYS A 244 -20.10 -8.01 -6.69
C LYS A 244 -19.40 -9.09 -5.87
N LYS A 245 -18.49 -8.67 -4.99
CA LYS A 245 -17.71 -9.56 -4.13
C LYS A 245 -17.87 -9.19 -2.67
N ILE A 246 -17.66 -10.17 -1.79
CA ILE A 246 -17.65 -9.97 -0.35
C ILE A 246 -16.32 -10.49 0.20
N ILE A 247 -15.64 -9.66 0.97
CA ILE A 247 -14.55 -10.08 1.86
C ILE A 247 -15.15 -10.31 3.24
N VAL A 248 -14.84 -11.44 3.87
CA VAL A 248 -15.24 -11.76 5.26
C VAL A 248 -13.96 -11.97 6.06
N LEU A 249 -13.80 -11.17 7.11
CA LEU A 249 -12.71 -11.26 8.09
C LEU A 249 -13.33 -11.51 9.46
N ALA A 250 -13.26 -12.76 9.94
CA ALA A 250 -14.04 -13.16 11.10
C ALA A 250 -13.40 -14.31 11.87
N GLY A 251 -13.59 -14.33 13.19
CA GLY A 251 -13.36 -15.50 14.04
C GLY A 251 -14.63 -15.91 14.78
N LYS A 252 -14.57 -17.05 15.46
CA LYS A 252 -15.61 -17.46 16.42
C LYS A 252 -15.67 -16.48 17.60
N ARG A 253 -14.51 -15.93 17.97
CA ARG A 253 -14.32 -14.90 19.01
C ARG A 253 -13.53 -13.72 18.45
N PHE A 254 -13.45 -12.67 19.27
CA PHE A 254 -12.71 -11.43 18.98
C PHE A 254 -11.27 -11.69 18.54
N GLN A 255 -10.53 -12.58 19.22
CA GLN A 255 -9.13 -12.88 18.90
C GLN A 255 -8.98 -13.42 17.47
N GLY A 256 -9.82 -14.37 17.06
CA GLY A 256 -9.86 -14.86 15.68
C GLY A 256 -10.27 -13.80 14.66
N THR A 257 -11.22 -12.90 14.98
CA THR A 257 -11.55 -11.78 14.10
C THR A 257 -10.34 -10.84 13.93
N MET A 258 -9.63 -10.54 15.03
CA MET A 258 -8.40 -9.74 14.98
C MET A 258 -7.33 -10.42 14.15
N ALA A 259 -7.12 -11.72 14.31
CA ALA A 259 -6.17 -12.51 13.51
C ALA A 259 -6.48 -12.42 12.00
N ALA A 260 -7.75 -12.52 11.61
CA ALA A 260 -8.18 -12.37 10.22
C ALA A 260 -7.84 -10.98 9.66
N VAL A 261 -8.08 -9.92 10.43
CA VAL A 261 -7.75 -8.55 10.03
C VAL A 261 -6.24 -8.33 9.94
N VAL A 262 -5.49 -8.74 10.95
CA VAL A 262 -4.03 -8.62 11.00
C VAL A 262 -3.38 -9.36 9.83
N ALA A 263 -3.83 -10.59 9.55
CA ALA A 263 -3.35 -11.35 8.40
C ALA A 263 -3.62 -10.63 7.07
N PHE A 264 -4.82 -10.05 6.92
CA PHE A 264 -5.21 -9.32 5.71
C PHE A 264 -4.36 -8.06 5.48
N ILE A 265 -4.05 -7.32 6.55
CA ILE A 265 -3.24 -6.09 6.48
C ILE A 265 -1.76 -6.40 6.24
N ARG A 266 -1.19 -7.38 6.95
CA ARG A 266 0.25 -7.70 6.91
C ARG A 266 0.63 -8.54 5.69
N TYR A 267 -0.24 -9.46 5.29
CA TYR A 267 0.03 -10.43 4.23
C TYR A 267 -1.01 -10.39 3.10
N PRO A 268 -1.38 -9.20 2.56
CA PRO A 268 -2.46 -9.04 1.60
C PRO A 268 -2.24 -9.88 0.34
N GLU A 269 -1.01 -9.94 -0.18
CA GLU A 269 -0.68 -10.72 -1.37
C GLU A 269 -0.83 -12.22 -1.13
N LYS A 270 -0.62 -12.70 0.10
CA LYS A 270 -0.80 -14.12 0.44
C LYS A 270 -2.28 -14.45 0.65
N ILE A 271 -3.01 -13.61 1.38
CA ILE A 271 -4.44 -13.78 1.68
C ILE A 271 -5.30 -13.65 0.42
N LEU A 272 -4.90 -12.81 -0.54
CA LEU A 272 -5.63 -12.66 -1.79
C LEU A 272 -5.17 -13.66 -2.86
N HIS A 273 -4.12 -14.45 -2.60
CA HIS A 273 -3.75 -15.53 -3.50
C HIS A 273 -4.70 -16.73 -3.35
N GLY A 274 -4.63 -17.67 -4.29
CA GLY A 274 -5.38 -18.92 -4.18
C GLY A 274 -4.98 -19.73 -2.95
N ASN A 275 -5.95 -20.39 -2.33
CA ASN A 275 -5.75 -21.31 -1.22
C ASN A 275 -4.77 -22.43 -1.61
N LYS A 276 -3.89 -22.83 -0.69
CA LYS A 276 -2.83 -23.82 -0.96
C LYS A 276 -3.34 -25.19 -1.40
N PHE A 277 -4.53 -25.57 -0.95
CA PHE A 277 -5.21 -26.82 -1.32
C PHE A 277 -6.18 -26.65 -2.49
N ARG A 278 -6.69 -25.43 -2.73
CA ARG A 278 -7.59 -25.11 -3.86
C ARG A 278 -7.27 -23.73 -4.44
N ARG A 279 -6.39 -23.71 -5.46
CA ARG A 279 -5.89 -22.46 -6.09
C ARG A 279 -6.96 -21.51 -6.62
N ASN A 280 -8.15 -22.00 -6.96
CA ASN A 280 -9.24 -21.18 -7.51
C ASN A 280 -10.14 -20.57 -6.42
N SER A 281 -9.90 -20.89 -5.15
CA SER A 281 -10.63 -20.34 -4.00
C SER A 281 -9.73 -19.40 -3.22
N ILE A 282 -10.25 -18.24 -2.83
CA ILE A 282 -9.53 -17.26 -2.00
C ILE A 282 -10.19 -17.30 -0.64
N SER A 283 -9.82 -18.32 0.12
CA SER A 283 -10.40 -18.70 1.40
C SER A 283 -9.28 -19.25 2.26
N HIS A 284 -9.01 -18.62 3.40
CA HIS A 284 -7.89 -18.97 4.26
C HIS A 284 -8.31 -19.13 5.71
N VAL A 285 -7.64 -20.04 6.41
CA VAL A 285 -7.65 -20.10 7.87
C VAL A 285 -6.37 -19.46 8.37
N VAL A 286 -6.50 -18.59 9.37
CA VAL A 286 -5.39 -17.89 9.99
C VAL A 286 -5.38 -18.12 11.49
N ARG A 287 -4.19 -18.08 12.09
CA ARG A 287 -3.99 -18.15 13.54
C ARG A 287 -3.38 -16.85 14.01
N GLY A 288 -3.99 -16.22 15.01
CA GLY A 288 -3.43 -15.06 15.69
C GLY A 288 -2.19 -15.43 16.50
N LEU A 289 -1.18 -14.57 16.46
CA LEU A 289 0.03 -14.70 17.26
C LEU A 289 0.17 -13.45 18.15
N ASP A 290 0.59 -13.67 19.38
CA ASP A 290 1.01 -12.63 20.31
C ASP A 290 2.53 -12.78 20.51
N LEU A 291 3.30 -12.10 19.66
CA LEU A 291 4.76 -12.21 19.64
C LEU A 291 5.41 -11.43 20.78
N ASN A 292 4.74 -10.42 21.33
CA ASN A 292 5.27 -9.55 22.37
C ASN A 292 4.76 -9.90 23.79
N GLY A 293 3.76 -10.77 23.90
CA GLY A 293 3.23 -11.30 25.16
C GLY A 293 2.26 -10.36 25.90
N ASP A 294 1.67 -9.37 25.24
CA ASP A 294 0.74 -8.40 25.87
C ASP A 294 -0.73 -8.86 25.88
N GLY A 295 -1.01 -10.07 25.37
CA GLY A 295 -2.34 -10.64 25.26
C GLY A 295 -3.12 -10.16 24.03
N ARG A 296 -2.50 -9.42 23.11
CA ARG A 296 -3.10 -8.95 21.86
C ARG A 296 -2.48 -9.64 20.66
N VAL A 297 -3.30 -9.85 19.64
CA VAL A 297 -2.81 -10.40 18.37
C VAL A 297 -2.04 -9.30 17.63
N ASP A 298 -0.73 -9.47 17.48
CA ASP A 298 0.17 -8.52 16.80
C ASP A 298 0.73 -9.04 15.46
N ASP A 299 0.59 -10.35 15.22
CA ASP A 299 0.87 -10.99 13.95
C ASP A 299 -0.13 -12.13 13.67
N ALA A 300 -0.06 -12.71 12.47
CA ALA A 300 -0.90 -13.84 12.12
C ALA A 300 -0.20 -14.82 11.15
N GLU A 301 -0.46 -16.10 11.35
CA GLU A 301 0.01 -17.17 10.47
C GLU A 301 -1.12 -17.68 9.58
N ILE A 302 -0.87 -17.82 8.27
CA ILE A 302 -1.81 -18.47 7.35
C ILE A 302 -1.58 -19.98 7.41
N ILE A 303 -2.49 -20.69 8.11
CA ILE A 303 -2.39 -22.13 8.35
C ILE A 303 -3.14 -22.96 7.32
N GLU A 304 -3.95 -22.33 6.47
CA GLU A 304 -4.63 -22.93 5.32
C GLU A 304 -4.70 -22.00 4.10
#